data_AF-A0A7V3FI98-F1
#
_entry.id   AF-A0A7V3FI98-F1
#
_cell.length_a   1.000
_cell.length_b   1.000
_cell.length_c   1.000
_cell.angle_alpha   90.00
_cell.angle_beta   90.00
_cell.angle_gamma   90.00
#
_symmetry.space_group_name_H-M   'P 1'
#
loop_
_entity.id
_entity.type
_entity.pdbx_description
1 polymer ?
#
loop_
_entity_poly.entity_id
_entity_poly.type
_entity_poly.pdbx_seq_one_letter_code
_entity_poly.pdbx_strand_id
1 'polypeptide(L)'
;MGRAALLMAALLLVPLSLAAQENPPAPHPFWDRTNIVLHVANVTAQTIDSYATQHALRRNRKELNPIARPFAHQGWSGQAVYSFGLGVGGTLAVSYLLHRMGYHKQERLAPLIIGTPTAVSAGLSLRF
;
A
#
# COMPACT_ATOMS: atom_id res chain seq x y z
N MET A 1 -29.28 -13.72 11.07
CA MET A 1 -27.95 -13.89 10.46
C MET A 1 -28.07 -14.65 9.14
N GLY A 2 -28.54 -14.03 8.03
CA GLY A 2 -28.97 -14.87 6.89
C GLY A 2 -29.16 -14.23 5.51
N ARG A 3 -28.74 -12.98 5.26
CA ARG A 3 -28.76 -12.40 3.89
C ARG A 3 -27.44 -11.71 3.53
N ALA A 4 -26.81 -11.05 4.49
CA ALA A 4 -25.47 -10.46 4.31
C ALA A 4 -24.36 -11.51 4.12
N ALA A 5 -24.43 -12.65 4.80
CA ALA A 5 -23.46 -13.74 4.65
C ALA A 5 -23.57 -14.43 3.28
N LEU A 6 -24.79 -14.52 2.72
CA LEU A 6 -25.04 -15.09 1.40
C LEU A 6 -24.58 -14.15 0.26
N LEU A 7 -24.69 -12.83 0.45
CA LEU A 7 -24.13 -11.86 -0.50
C LEU A 7 -22.60 -11.83 -0.47
N MET A 8 -21.98 -12.04 0.70
CA MET A 8 -20.53 -12.19 0.83
C MET A 8 -20.01 -13.51 0.24
N ALA A 9 -20.78 -14.61 0.37
CA ALA A 9 -20.45 -15.89 -0.27
C ALA A 9 -20.65 -15.86 -1.79
N ALA A 10 -21.63 -15.10 -2.30
CA ALA A 10 -21.85 -14.91 -3.73
C ALA A 10 -20.74 -14.07 -4.39
N LEU A 11 -20.09 -13.16 -3.65
CA LEU A 11 -18.91 -12.42 -4.12
C LEU A 11 -17.63 -13.28 -4.15
N LEU A 12 -17.59 -14.40 -3.40
CA LEU A 12 -16.45 -15.31 -3.31
C LEU A 12 -16.51 -16.48 -4.30
N LEU A 13 -17.59 -16.60 -5.08
CA LEU A 13 -17.84 -17.70 -6.03
C LEU A 13 -17.97 -17.24 -7.48
N VAL A 14 -17.59 -16.00 -7.81
CA VAL A 14 -17.32 -15.64 -9.21
C VAL A 14 -16.11 -16.47 -9.63
N PRO A 15 -16.24 -17.41 -10.57
CA PRO A 15 -15.07 -18.10 -11.07
C PRO A 15 -14.17 -17.03 -11.66
N LEU A 16 -12.91 -17.00 -11.21
CA LEU A 16 -11.82 -16.19 -11.75
C LEU A 16 -11.47 -16.68 -13.17
N SER A 17 -12.47 -16.88 -14.02
CA SER A 17 -12.40 -17.31 -15.41
C SER A 17 -12.42 -16.12 -16.34
N LEU A 18 -11.69 -15.06 -15.98
CA LEU A 18 -11.05 -14.18 -16.93
C LEU A 18 -9.54 -14.47 -16.92
N ALA A 19 -9.18 -15.72 -17.16
CA ALA A 19 -8.03 -15.98 -18.01
C ALA A 19 -8.40 -15.55 -19.44
N ALA A 20 -8.70 -14.25 -19.63
CA ALA A 20 -8.48 -13.66 -20.93
C ALA A 20 -7.02 -13.95 -21.21
N GLN A 21 -6.73 -14.60 -22.33
CA GLN A 21 -5.37 -14.78 -22.80
C GLN A 21 -4.80 -13.39 -23.08
N GLU A 22 -4.31 -12.75 -22.04
CA GLU A 22 -3.57 -11.52 -22.16
C GLU A 22 -2.25 -11.90 -22.79
N ASN A 23 -2.01 -11.35 -23.98
CA ASN A 23 -0.67 -11.34 -24.54
C ASN A 23 0.27 -10.87 -23.43
N PRO A 24 1.40 -11.57 -23.20
CA PRO A 24 2.35 -11.13 -22.20
C PRO A 24 2.64 -9.65 -22.44
N PRO A 25 2.48 -8.79 -21.43
CA PRO A 25 2.70 -7.36 -21.61
C PRO A 25 4.05 -7.15 -22.25
N ALA A 26 4.11 -6.24 -23.24
CA ALA A 26 5.34 -5.96 -23.94
C ALA A 26 6.46 -5.66 -22.93
N PRO A 27 7.67 -6.22 -23.12
CA PRO A 27 8.78 -5.93 -22.23
C PRO A 27 8.96 -4.43 -22.05
N HIS A 28 9.03 -3.98 -20.80
CA HIS A 28 9.26 -2.59 -20.46
C HIS A 28 10.34 -2.48 -19.39
N PRO A 29 11.07 -1.36 -19.29
CA PRO A 29 11.96 -1.14 -18.16
C PRO A 29 11.16 -1.02 -16.87
N PHE A 30 11.74 -1.46 -15.75
CA PHE A 30 11.11 -1.30 -14.43
C PHE A 30 10.77 0.17 -14.12
N TRP A 31 11.68 1.10 -14.42
CA TRP A 31 11.46 2.53 -14.25
C TRP A 31 10.76 3.15 -15.48
N ASP A 32 9.60 2.60 -15.84
CA ASP A 32 8.69 3.24 -16.80
C ASP A 32 7.90 4.38 -16.13
N ARG A 33 7.20 5.18 -16.94
CA ARG A 33 6.38 6.29 -16.43
C ARG A 33 5.33 5.82 -15.42
N THR A 34 4.78 4.61 -15.59
CA THR A 34 3.73 4.09 -14.73
C THR A 34 4.26 3.78 -13.34
N ASN A 35 5.33 2.99 -13.25
CA ASN A 35 5.94 2.63 -11.97
C ASN A 35 6.51 3.86 -11.26
N ILE A 36 7.08 4.82 -11.99
CA ILE A 36 7.50 6.09 -11.40
C ILE A 36 6.31 6.79 -10.71
N VAL A 37 5.19 6.97 -11.43
CA VAL A 37 4.00 7.63 -10.87
C VAL A 37 3.46 6.86 -9.66
N LEU A 38 3.37 5.53 -9.75
CA LEU A 38 2.85 4.70 -8.66
C LEU A 38 3.74 4.74 -7.41
N HIS A 39 5.06 4.66 -7.58
CA HIS A 39 5.98 4.73 -6.44
C HIS A 39 6.05 6.14 -5.84
N VAL A 40 6.00 7.20 -6.66
CA VAL A 40 5.90 8.58 -6.16
C VAL A 40 4.59 8.79 -5.38
N ALA A 41 3.47 8.27 -5.86
CA ALA A 41 2.20 8.31 -5.14
C ALA A 41 2.29 7.58 -3.78
N ASN A 42 2.91 6.40 -3.74
CA ASN A 42 3.15 5.67 -2.50
C ASN A 42 4.05 6.46 -1.53
N VAL A 43 5.17 7.01 -2.00
CA VAL A 43 6.07 7.84 -1.18
C VAL A 43 5.33 9.04 -0.58
N THR A 44 4.50 9.69 -1.39
CA THR A 44 3.68 10.83 -0.96
C THR A 44 2.68 10.41 0.12
N ALA A 45 1.94 9.32 -0.10
CA ALA A 45 1.00 8.79 0.89
C ALA A 45 1.69 8.46 2.21
N GLN A 46 2.82 7.74 2.16
CA GLN A 46 3.61 7.37 3.34
C GLN A 46 4.14 8.60 4.09
N THR A 47 4.50 9.67 3.37
CA THR A 47 4.99 10.91 3.97
C THR A 47 3.88 11.64 4.73
N ILE A 48 2.71 11.78 4.10
CA ILE A 48 1.55 12.46 4.70
C ILE A 48 1.06 11.67 5.92
N ASP A 49 0.94 10.34 5.83
CA ASP A 49 0.56 9.48 6.95
C ASP A 49 1.55 9.60 8.11
N SER A 50 2.85 9.51 7.84
CA SER A 50 3.90 9.63 8.85
C SER A 50 3.85 10.97 9.58
N TYR A 51 3.64 12.05 8.83
CA TYR A 51 3.49 13.38 9.41
C TYR A 51 2.24 13.46 10.30
N ALA A 52 1.09 12.98 9.80
CA ALA A 52 -0.17 13.01 10.53
C ALA A 52 -0.09 12.19 11.83
N THR A 53 0.48 10.99 11.78
CA THR A 53 0.69 10.13 12.95
C THR A 53 1.58 10.81 13.98
N GLN A 54 2.75 11.34 13.59
CA GLN A 54 3.65 12.02 14.53
C GLN A 54 3.02 13.31 15.10
N HIS A 55 2.25 14.04 14.30
CA HIS A 55 1.50 15.22 14.74
C HIS A 55 0.40 14.87 15.77
N ALA A 56 -0.29 13.75 15.57
CA ALA A 56 -1.32 13.23 16.46
C ALA A 56 -0.72 12.72 17.79
N LEU A 57 0.38 11.96 17.72
CA LEU A 57 1.08 11.46 18.91
C LEU A 57 1.59 12.59 19.81
N ARG A 58 2.07 13.69 19.23
CA ARG A 58 2.44 14.92 19.98
C ARG A 58 1.26 15.58 20.71
N ARG A 59 0.03 15.26 20.32
CA ARG A 59 -1.23 15.74 20.95
C ARG A 59 -1.87 14.68 21.84
N ASN A 60 -1.09 13.72 22.34
CA ASN A 60 -1.56 12.63 23.21
C ASN A 60 -2.62 11.71 22.57
N ARG A 61 -2.71 11.66 21.23
CA ARG A 61 -3.49 10.64 20.53
C ARG A 61 -2.71 9.32 20.48
N LYS A 62 -3.39 8.22 20.13
CA LYS A 62 -2.80 6.88 20.07
C LYS A 62 -2.79 6.35 18.64
N GLU A 63 -1.69 5.71 18.24
CA GLU A 63 -1.60 4.96 16.99
C GLU A 63 -2.44 3.68 17.10
N LEU A 64 -3.44 3.51 16.24
CA LEU A 64 -4.37 2.38 16.31
C LEU A 64 -3.84 1.14 15.61
N ASN A 65 -2.97 1.30 14.61
CA ASN A 65 -2.35 0.18 13.91
C ASN A 65 -1.34 -0.53 14.84
N PRO A 66 -1.60 -1.78 15.27
CA PRO A 66 -0.73 -2.48 16.22
C PRO A 66 0.66 -2.79 15.65
N ILE A 67 0.79 -2.87 14.32
CA ILE A 67 2.07 -3.10 13.64
C ILE A 67 2.88 -1.81 13.58
N ALA A 68 2.24 -0.67 13.27
CA ALA A 68 2.91 0.63 13.20
C ALA A 68 3.25 1.20 14.58
N ARG A 69 2.40 0.95 15.58
CA ARG A 69 2.51 1.47 16.96
C ARG A 69 3.92 1.35 17.57
N PRO A 70 4.57 0.18 17.65
CA PRO A 70 5.89 0.06 18.26
C PRO A 70 6.96 0.92 17.59
N PHE A 71 6.81 1.23 16.31
CA PHE A 71 7.71 2.10 15.56
C PHE A 71 7.35 3.58 15.76
N ALA A 72 6.07 3.94 15.65
CA ALA A 72 5.62 5.32 15.74
C ALA A 72 5.91 5.95 17.12
N HIS A 73 5.85 5.16 18.19
CA HIS A 73 6.19 5.62 19.56
C HIS A 73 7.68 5.87 19.78
N GLN A 74 8.57 5.43 18.88
CA GLN A 74 10.00 5.76 18.93
C GLN A 74 10.31 7.11 18.27
N GLY A 75 9.27 7.87 17.90
CA GLY A 75 9.40 9.15 17.21
C GLY A 75 9.76 8.99 15.74
N TRP A 76 10.37 10.01 15.16
CA TRP A 76 10.65 10.06 13.71
C TRP A 76 11.59 8.95 13.21
N SER A 77 12.51 8.46 14.04
CA SER A 77 13.41 7.36 13.65
C SER A 77 12.63 6.06 13.42
N GLY A 78 11.78 5.66 14.37
CA GLY A 78 10.93 4.48 14.20
C GLY A 78 9.90 4.68 13.09
N GLN A 79 9.28 5.86 13.02
CA GLN A 79 8.37 6.21 11.91
C GLN A 79 9.03 6.03 10.56
N ALA A 80 10.29 6.45 10.40
CA ALA A 80 11.02 6.32 9.15
C ALA A 80 11.30 4.85 8.78
N VAL A 81 11.67 4.03 9.77
CA VAL A 81 11.85 2.58 9.59
C VAL A 81 10.57 1.93 9.07
N TYR A 82 9.43 2.23 9.70
CA TYR A 82 8.15 1.67 9.30
C TYR A 82 7.71 2.19 7.92
N SER A 83 7.58 3.51 7.77
CA SER A 83 6.96 4.09 6.58
C SER A 83 7.85 4.03 5.35
N PHE A 84 9.13 4.37 5.49
CA PHE A 84 10.05 4.39 4.34
C PHE A 84 10.78 3.06 4.18
N GLY A 85 11.19 2.42 5.27
CA GLY A 85 11.82 1.09 5.20
C GLY A 85 10.85 0.03 4.68
N LEU A 86 9.76 -0.22 5.42
CA LEU A 86 8.79 -1.26 5.04
C LEU A 86 7.83 -0.78 3.96
N GLY A 87 7.21 0.39 4.14
CA GLY A 87 6.14 0.82 3.24
C GLY A 87 6.61 1.34 1.87
N VAL A 88 7.76 2.03 1.79
CA VAL A 88 8.35 2.42 0.49
C VAL A 88 9.32 1.36 -0.01
N GLY A 89 10.35 1.04 0.79
CA GLY A 89 11.40 0.11 0.42
C GLY A 89 10.88 -1.31 0.19
N GLY A 90 10.04 -1.82 1.09
CA GLY A 90 9.41 -3.14 0.93
C GLY A 90 8.51 -3.22 -0.30
N THR A 91 7.68 -2.21 -0.53
CA THR A 91 6.86 -2.10 -1.75
C THR A 91 7.72 -2.10 -3.01
N LEU A 92 8.78 -1.29 -3.04
CA LEU A 92 9.70 -1.21 -4.17
C LEU A 92 10.40 -2.54 -4.41
N ALA A 93 10.86 -3.22 -3.36
CA ALA A 93 11.50 -4.52 -3.45
C ALA A 93 10.54 -5.58 -4.02
N VAL A 94 9.30 -5.63 -3.53
CA VAL A 94 8.28 -6.55 -4.04
C VAL A 94 7.97 -6.26 -5.51
N SER A 95 7.73 -5.00 -5.88
CA SER A 95 7.53 -4.60 -7.28
C SER A 95 8.70 -5.03 -8.16
N TYR A 96 9.93 -4.77 -7.73
CA TYR A 96 11.12 -5.11 -8.51
C TYR A 96 11.33 -6.62 -8.66
N LEU A 97 11.05 -7.40 -7.61
CA LEU A 97 11.10 -8.86 -7.69
C LEU A 97 10.04 -9.40 -8.65
N LEU A 98 8.81 -8.88 -8.59
CA LEU A 98 7.74 -9.23 -9.52
C LEU A 98 8.12 -8.91 -10.96
N HIS A 99 8.75 -7.75 -11.19
CA HIS A 99 9.28 -7.36 -12.50
C HIS A 99 10.32 -8.33 -13.03
N ARG A 100 11.32 -8.68 -12.20
CA ARG A 100 12.37 -9.64 -12.56
C ARG A 100 11.83 -11.04 -12.85
N MET A 101 10.70 -11.41 -12.26
CA MET A 101 10.00 -12.68 -12.51
C MET A 101 9.04 -12.63 -13.72
N GLY A 102 8.88 -11.47 -14.37
CA GLY A 102 7.98 -11.29 -15.52
C GLY A 102 6.52 -11.00 -15.15
N TYR A 103 6.22 -10.80 -13.85
CA TYR A 103 4.88 -10.48 -13.35
C TYR A 103 4.57 -8.97 -13.46
N HIS A 104 4.58 -8.45 -14.69
CA HIS A 104 4.51 -7.00 -14.98
C HIS A 104 3.19 -6.31 -14.60
N LYS A 105 2.11 -7.07 -14.41
CA LYS A 105 0.85 -6.52 -13.90
C LYS A 105 0.87 -6.42 -12.38
N GLN A 106 1.41 -7.46 -11.75
CA GLN A 106 1.47 -7.61 -10.31
C GLN A 106 2.45 -6.61 -9.68
N GLU A 107 3.57 -6.29 -10.35
CA GLU A 107 4.51 -5.27 -9.85
C GLU A 107 3.84 -3.90 -9.65
N ARG A 108 2.85 -3.58 -10.49
CA ARG A 108 2.07 -2.32 -10.44
C ARG A 108 1.00 -2.35 -9.36
N LEU A 109 0.56 -3.54 -8.94
CA LEU A 109 -0.42 -3.69 -7.86
C LEU A 109 0.20 -3.43 -6.48
N ALA A 110 1.47 -3.78 -6.26
CA ALA A 110 2.12 -3.60 -4.97
C ALA A 110 2.03 -2.15 -4.42
N PRO A 111 2.42 -1.09 -5.16
CA PRO A 111 2.27 0.28 -4.69
C PRO A 111 0.82 0.73 -4.53
N LEU A 112 -0.13 0.13 -5.25
CA LEU A 112 -1.56 0.42 -5.07
C LEU A 112 -2.11 -0.22 -3.80
N ILE A 113 -1.75 -1.48 -3.52
CA ILE A 113 -2.19 -2.24 -2.34
C ILE A 113 -1.69 -1.57 -1.05
N ILE A 114 -0.46 -1.06 -1.06
CA ILE A 114 0.13 -0.38 0.11
C ILE A 114 -0.27 1.09 0.15
N GLY A 115 -0.08 1.83 -0.95
CA GLY A 115 -0.23 3.28 -0.98
C GLY A 115 -1.68 3.76 -0.83
N THR A 116 -2.67 3.02 -1.37
CA THR A 116 -4.08 3.43 -1.31
C THR A 116 -4.64 3.46 0.12
N PRO A 117 -4.55 2.37 0.92
CA PRO A 117 -5.04 2.41 2.31
C PRO A 117 -4.24 3.40 3.17
N THR A 118 -2.95 3.59 2.91
CA THR A 118 -2.16 4.66 3.55
C THR A 118 -2.72 6.03 3.21
N ALA A 119 -2.97 6.33 1.93
CA ALA A 119 -3.48 7.64 1.52
C ALA A 119 -4.85 7.94 2.15
N VAL A 120 -5.73 6.93 2.24
CA VAL A 120 -7.03 7.05 2.93
C VAL A 120 -6.82 7.33 4.42
N SER A 121 -5.94 6.57 5.09
CA SER A 121 -5.63 6.75 6.51
C SER A 121 -5.05 8.13 6.80
N ALA A 122 -4.10 8.58 5.97
CA ALA A 122 -3.51 9.91 6.03
C ALA A 122 -4.58 11.01 5.91
N GLY A 123 -5.47 10.90 4.92
CA GLY A 123 -6.56 11.84 4.70
C GLY A 123 -7.55 11.90 5.87
N LEU A 124 -7.83 10.76 6.52
CA LEU A 124 -8.67 10.72 7.72
C LEU A 124 -7.95 11.32 8.94
N SER A 125 -6.66 11.04 9.10
CA SER A 125 -5.85 11.53 10.21
C SER A 125 -5.63 13.05 10.18
N LEU A 126 -5.66 13.68 9.00
CA LEU A 126 -5.54 15.14 8.85
C LEU A 126 -6.83 15.92 9.12
N ARG A 127 -7.99 15.26 9.19
CA ARG A 127 -9.28 15.93 9.43
C ARG A 127 -9.54 16.28 10.91
N PHE A 128 -8.75 15.74 11.83
CA PHE A 128 -8.95 15.83 13.28
C PHE A 128 -7.62 16.05 14.01
#